data_AF-A0A813JGE6-F1
#
_entry.id   AF-A0A813JGE6-F1
#
_cell.length_a   1.000
_cell.length_b   1.000
_cell.length_c   1.000
_cell.angle_alpha   90.00
_cell.angle_beta   90.00
_cell.angle_gamma   90.00
#
_symmetry.space_group_name_H-M   'P 1'
#
loop_
_entity.id
_entity.type
_entity.pdbx_description
1 polymer ?
#
loop_
_entity_poly.entity_id
_entity_poly.type
_entity_poly.pdbx_seq_one_letter_code
_entity_poly.pdbx_strand_id
1 'polypeptide(L)' 'VHAALGRGADVRGYFAWSFLDNFEWAEGYGKRFGLVRVDYATQERMVKASGRFLSEVFRNGGLEAPLPEEQYGGRQF' A
#
# COMPACT_ATOMS: atom_id res chain seq x y z
N VAL A 1 8.59 6.85 8.65
CA VAL A 1 8.12 8.25 8.75
C VAL A 1 8.08 8.76 10.19
N HIS A 2 7.39 8.09 11.12
CA HIS A 2 7.27 8.55 12.52
C HIS A 2 8.62 8.82 13.23
N ALA A 3 9.62 7.95 13.06
CA ALA A 3 10.94 8.17 13.64
C ALA A 3 11.65 9.43 13.09
N ALA A 4 11.42 9.80 11.82
CA ALA A 4 11.98 11.01 11.23
C ALA A 4 11.29 12.26 11.77
N LEU A 5 9.96 12.23 11.90
CA LEU A 5 9.17 13.27 12.57
C LEU A 5 9.65 13.48 14.02
N GLY A 6 9.85 12.39 14.77
CA GLY A 6 10.37 12.45 16.15
C GLY A 6 11.80 13.00 16.28
N ARG A 7 12.53 13.07 15.17
CA ARG A 7 13.87 13.68 15.08
C ARG A 7 13.86 15.09 14.45
N GLY A 8 12.67 15.68 14.25
CA GLY A 8 12.51 17.05 13.77
C GLY A 8 12.46 17.23 12.25
N ALA A 9 12.37 16.16 11.47
CA ALA A 9 12.17 16.29 10.02
C ALA A 9 10.75 16.80 9.71
N ASP A 10 10.62 17.76 8.79
CA ASP A 10 9.33 18.33 8.39
C ASP A 10 8.61 17.45 7.34
N VAL A 11 7.92 16.40 7.79
CA VAL A 11 7.17 15.49 6.91
C VAL A 11 5.68 15.79 6.97
N ARG A 12 5.08 16.10 5.82
CA ARG A 12 3.67 16.53 5.73
C ARG A 12 2.70 15.47 5.20
N GLY A 13 3.21 14.36 4.70
CA GLY A 13 2.36 13.32 4.12
C GLY A 13 3.13 12.05 3.75
N TYR A 14 2.35 11.04 3.38
CA TYR A 14 2.83 9.75 2.92
C TYR A 14 2.03 9.35 1.68
N PHE A 15 2.73 8.91 0.63
CA PHE A 15 2.12 8.42 -0.61
C PHE A 15 2.64 7.01 -0.88
N ALA A 16 1.73 6.06 -1.02
CA ALA A 16 2.08 4.72 -1.46
C ALA A 16 2.26 4.71 -2.97
N TRP A 17 3.38 4.15 -3.45
CA TRP A 17 3.50 3.70 -4.83
C TRP A 17 2.93 2.28 -4.93
N SER A 18 1.81 2.06 -5.59
CA SER A 18 0.94 2.99 -6.32
C SER A 18 -0.52 2.71 -5.99
N PHE A 19 -1.45 3.50 -6.52
CA PHE A 19 -2.86 3.16 -6.38
C PHE A 19 -3.22 1.89 -7.18
N LEU A 20 -2.88 1.84 -8.47
CA LEU A 20 -3.13 0.69 -9.35
C LEU A 20 -1.84 -0.07 -9.68
N ASP A 21 -1.96 -1.38 -9.88
CA ASP A 21 -0.93 -2.13 -10.60
C ASP A 21 -0.74 -1.48 -11.98
N ASN A 22 0.51 -1.16 -12.34
CA ASN A 22 0.84 -0.34 -13.50
C ASN A 22 1.93 -1.01 -14.36
N PHE A 23 2.31 -0.35 -15.45
CA PHE A 23 3.45 -0.74 -16.26
C PHE A 23 4.75 -0.28 -15.59
N GLU A 24 5.57 -1.22 -15.16
CA GLU A 24 6.83 -0.95 -14.46
C GLU A 24 8.00 -0.96 -15.45
N TRP A 25 8.07 0.07 -16.29
CA TRP A 25 9.24 0.35 -17.14
C TRP A 25 9.76 -0.89 -17.90
N ALA A 26 11.04 -1.24 -17.71
CA ALA A 26 11.68 -2.38 -18.38
C ALA A 26 11.09 -3.73 -17.97
N GLU A 27 10.44 -3.82 -16.81
CA GLU A 27 9.79 -5.04 -16.29
C GLU A 27 8.37 -5.22 -16.83
N GLY A 28 7.85 -4.22 -17.56
CA GLY A 28 6.50 -4.22 -18.09
C GLY A 28 5.45 -4.49 -17.01
N TYR A 29 4.49 -5.36 -17.29
CA TYR A 29 3.39 -5.69 -16.36
C TYR A 29 3.70 -6.87 -15.41
N GLY A 30 4.96 -7.32 -15.36
CA GLY A 30 5.37 -8.44 -14.51
C GLY A 30 5.38 -8.08 -13.02
N LYS A 31 5.65 -6.81 -12.69
CA LYS A 31 5.64 -6.30 -11.31
C LYS A 31 4.30 -5.65 -10.98
N ARG A 32 3.86 -5.80 -9.73
CA ARG A 32 2.53 -5.40 -9.27
C ARG A 32 2.59 -4.68 -7.92
N PHE A 33 2.78 -3.37 -7.97
CA PHE A 33 2.96 -2.50 -6.79
C PHE A 33 1.66 -1.88 -6.26
N GLY A 34 0.56 -1.96 -7.00
CA GLY A 34 -0.66 -1.25 -6.67
C GLY A 34 -1.32 -1.74 -5.39
N LEU A 35 -1.96 -0.82 -4.66
CA LEU A 35 -2.95 -1.14 -3.62
C LEU A 35 -4.21 -1.79 -4.21
N VAL A 36 -4.45 -1.57 -5.50
CA VAL A 36 -5.54 -2.14 -6.29
C VAL A 36 -4.94 -2.94 -7.43
N ARG A 37 -5.27 -4.23 -7.47
CA ARG A 37 -4.96 -5.11 -8.59
C ARG A 37 -5.78 -4.68 -9.80
N VAL A 38 -5.14 -4.69 -10.97
CA VAL A 38 -5.81 -4.53 -12.27
C VAL A 38 -5.67 -5.83 -13.04
N ASP A 39 -6.80 -6.38 -13.48
CA ASP A 39 -6.81 -7.34 -14.58
C ASP A 39 -6.60 -6.57 -15.89
N TYR A 40 -5.47 -6.81 -16.57
CA TYR A 40 -5.14 -6.03 -17.76
C TYR A 40 -5.96 -6.41 -18.99
N ALA A 41 -6.55 -7.60 -19.03
CA ALA A 41 -7.39 -8.02 -20.15
C ALA A 41 -8.79 -7.40 -20.03
N THR A 42 -9.37 -7.42 -18.82
CA THR A 42 -10.76 -6.98 -18.59
C THR A 42 -10.87 -5.56 -18.02
N GLN A 43 -9.77 -5.00 -17.50
CA GLN A 43 -9.73 -3.74 -16.76
C GLN A 43 -10.49 -3.76 -15.42
N GLU A 44 -10.88 -4.95 -14.95
CA GLU A 44 -11.47 -5.12 -13.62
C GLU A 44 -10.45 -4.77 -12.53
N ARG A 45 -10.95 -4.20 -11.43
CA ARG A 45 -10.14 -3.65 -10.35
C ARG A 45 -10.54 -4.29 -9.03
N MET A 46 -9.55 -4.81 -8.31
CA MET A 46 -9.77 -5.46 -7.02
C MET A 46 -8.85 -4.85 -5.96
N VAL A 47 -9.45 -4.30 -4.91
CA VAL A 47 -8.68 -3.73 -3.79
C VAL A 47 -7.99 -4.86 -3.02
N LYS A 48 -6.66 -4.80 -2.92
CA LYS A 48 -5.84 -5.77 -2.19
C LYS A 48 -5.99 -5.55 -0.68
N ALA A 49 -5.52 -6.52 0.11
CA ALA A 49 -5.47 -6.39 1.57
C ALA A 49 -4.71 -5.12 2.02
N SER A 50 -3.60 -4.80 1.36
CA SER A 50 -2.82 -3.59 1.61
C SER A 50 -3.60 -2.30 1.36
N GLY A 51 -4.46 -2.26 0.34
CA GLY A 51 -5.33 -1.12 0.05
C GLY A 51 -6.40 -0.91 1.13
N ARG A 52 -6.97 -2.00 1.66
CA ARG A 52 -7.92 -1.93 2.78
C ARG A 52 -7.23 -1.47 4.07
N PHE A 53 -6.08 -2.07 4.38
CA PHE A 53 -5.25 -1.67 5.52
C PHE A 53 -4.92 -0.17 5.48
N LEU A 54 -4.40 0.33 4.35
CA LEU A 54 -4.02 1.73 4.26
C LEU A 54 -5.25 2.67 4.33
N SER A 55 -6.41 2.22 3.85
CA SER A 55 -7.67 2.95 4.03
C SER A 55 -8.06 3.09 5.50
N GLU A 56 -7.81 2.08 6.33
CA GLU A 56 -8.07 2.14 7.78
C GLU A 56 -7.08 3.07 8.47
N VAL A 57 -5.79 2.94 8.17
CA VAL A 57 -4.73 3.83 8.69
C VAL A 57 -5.04 5.29 8.39
N PHE A 58 -5.43 5.61 7.16
CA PHE A 58 -5.78 6.97 6.78
C PHE A 58 -7.06 7.46 7.46
N ARG A 59 -8.07 6.60 7.60
CA ARG A 59 -9.32 6.93 8.31
C ARG A 59 -9.07 7.24 9.79
N ASN A 60 -8.13 6.52 10.40
CA ASN A 60 -7.78 6.67 11.82
C ASN A 60 -6.76 7.79 12.07
N GLY A 61 -6.24 8.43 11.02
CA GLY A 61 -5.19 9.46 11.13
C GLY A 61 -3.83 8.92 11.56
N GLY A 62 -3.63 7.59 11.52
CA GLY A 62 -2.42 6.92 11.99
C GLY A 62 -2.60 5.43 12.16
N LEU A 63 -1.51 4.73 12.42
CA LEU A 63 -1.53 3.32 12.82
C LEU A 63 -2.09 3.24 14.24
N GLU A 64 -3.13 2.43 14.46
CA GLU A 64 -3.32 1.84 15.80
C GLU A 64 -2.13 0.89 16.07
N ALA A 65 -1.86 0.57 17.34
CA ALA A 65 -0.69 -0.23 17.74
C ALA A 65 -0.47 -1.41 16.76
N PRO A 66 0.78 -1.68 16.33
CA PRO A 66 1.04 -2.55 15.19
C PRO A 66 0.30 -3.87 15.31
N LEU A 67 -0.31 -4.32 14.20
CA LEU A 67 -0.94 -5.63 14.17
C LEU A 67 0.11 -6.67 14.59
N PRO A 68 -0.28 -7.72 15.33
CA PRO A 68 0.64 -8.79 15.68
C PRO A 68 1.35 -9.33 14.43
N GLU A 69 2.64 -9.66 14.55
CA GLU A 69 3.51 -10.06 13.43
C GLU A 69 2.91 -11.18 12.56
N GLU A 70 2.13 -12.04 13.20
CA GLU A 70 1.35 -13.15 12.65
C GLU A 70 0.30 -12.73 11.60
N GLN A 71 -0.22 -11.50 11.66
CA GLN A 71 -1.23 -10.99 10.72
C GLN A 71 -0.61 -10.43 9.42
N TYR A 72 0.71 -10.22 9.39
CA TYR A 72 1.41 -9.81 8.16
C TYR A 72 1.77 -11.01 7.25
N GLY A 73 1.62 -12.26 7.72
CA GLY A 73 2.05 -13.48 7.03
C GLY A 73 0.97 -14.21 6.19
N GLY A 74 -0.24 -13.68 6.08
CA GLY A 74 -1.39 -14.40 5.50
C GLY A 74 -1.61 -14.16 4.01
N ARG A 75 -1.18 -15.13 3.18
CA ARG A 75 -1.47 -15.33 1.72
C ARG A 75 -1.45 -14.08 0.83
N GLN A 76 -0.39 -13.99 0.03
CA GLN A 76 -0.34 -13.17 -1.18
C GLN A 76 -1.49 -13.53 -2.12
N PHE A 77 -2.52 -12.67 -2.21
CA PHE A 77 -3.37 -12.50 -3.38
C PHE A 77 -3.80 -11.04 -3.52
#